data_AF-A0A6N0BP75-F1
#
_entry.id   AF-A0A6N0BP75-F1
#
_cell.length_a   1.000
_cell.length_b   1.000
_cell.length_c   1.000
_cell.angle_alpha   90.00
_cell.angle_beta   90.00
_cell.angle_gamma   90.00
#
_symmetry.space_group_name_H-M   'P 1'
#
loop_
_entity.id
_entity.type
_entity.pdbx_description
1 polymer ?
#
loop_
_entity_poly.entity_id
_entity_poly.type
_entity_poly.pdbx_seq_one_letter_code
_entity_poly.pdbx_strand_id
1 'polypeptide(L)'
;MPGYLLTTASQIRCTHGGTATLTTMNAKVKVESALALLESDVHVVAGCPFTLPGPKPSPCVRIEWTAGATMCKVDNISVLVQTSVGRCISAEGSTQGMAIVSPMQTRAQAT
;
A
#
# COMPACT_ATOMS: atom_id res chain seq x y z
N MET A 1 -6.63 12.25 -5.11
CA MET A 1 -6.38 12.81 -3.76
C MET A 1 -5.01 13.48 -3.71
N PRO A 2 -4.79 14.49 -2.87
CA PRO A 2 -3.46 15.09 -2.63
C PRO A 2 -2.67 14.28 -1.59
N GLY A 3 -1.34 14.22 -1.74
CA GLY A 3 -0.45 13.57 -0.78
C GLY A 3 0.92 13.27 -1.38
N TYR A 4 1.88 12.86 -0.54
CA TYR A 4 3.18 12.37 -1.00
C TYR A 4 3.00 11.07 -1.78
N LEU A 5 3.78 10.90 -2.86
CA LEU A 5 3.73 9.69 -3.69
C LEU A 5 4.19 8.47 -2.90
N LEU A 6 3.46 7.36 -3.04
CA LEU A 6 3.93 6.07 -2.58
C LEU A 6 4.83 5.46 -3.64
N THR A 7 5.91 4.84 -3.19
CA THR A 7 6.92 4.21 -4.05
C THR A 7 7.23 2.80 -3.58
N THR A 8 7.98 2.05 -4.38
CA THR A 8 8.52 0.74 -4.00
C THR A 8 9.40 0.76 -2.74
N ALA A 9 9.86 1.94 -2.29
CA ALA A 9 10.62 2.12 -1.06
C ALA A 9 9.75 2.52 0.15
N SER A 10 8.43 2.70 -0.04
CA SER A 10 7.51 3.01 1.05
C SER A 10 7.36 1.83 2.02
N GLN A 11 7.01 2.12 3.27
CA GLN A 11 6.68 1.09 4.26
C GLN A 11 5.18 1.08 4.50
N ILE A 12 4.54 -0.05 4.24
CA ILE A 12 3.10 -0.22 4.34
C ILE A 12 2.80 -1.49 5.13
N ARG A 13 1.89 -1.38 6.10
CA ARG A 13 1.44 -2.49 6.93
C ARG A 13 -0.08 -2.56 6.97
N CYS A 14 -0.65 -3.74 7.16
CA CYS A 14 -2.07 -3.85 7.51
C CYS A 14 -2.30 -3.44 8.96
N THR A 15 -3.52 -3.03 9.29
CA THR A 15 -3.96 -2.75 10.68
C THR A 15 -3.67 -3.89 11.64
N HIS A 16 -3.66 -5.14 11.16
CA HIS A 16 -3.37 -6.33 11.98
C HIS A 16 -1.88 -6.62 12.17
N GLY A 17 -0.97 -5.90 11.50
CA GLY A 17 0.47 -6.04 11.68
C GLY A 17 1.23 -6.78 10.57
N GLY A 18 0.56 -7.25 9.52
CA GLY A 18 1.24 -7.78 8.34
C GLY A 18 1.93 -6.69 7.53
N THR A 19 3.06 -6.99 6.90
CA THR A 19 3.86 -6.05 6.10
C THR A 19 3.70 -6.32 4.61
N ALA A 20 3.55 -5.26 3.82
CA ALA A 20 3.41 -5.35 2.37
C ALA A 20 4.79 -5.34 1.67
N THR A 21 4.93 -6.16 0.64
CA THR A 21 6.03 -6.05 -0.33
C THR A 21 5.54 -5.21 -1.51
N LEU A 22 6.25 -4.12 -1.80
CA LEU A 22 5.83 -3.12 -2.78
C LEU A 22 6.53 -3.29 -4.12
N THR A 23 5.74 -3.52 -5.18
CA THR A 23 6.21 -3.78 -6.53
C THR A 23 5.24 -3.18 -7.52
N THR A 24 5.73 -2.68 -8.64
CA THR A 24 4.89 -2.05 -9.67
C THR A 24 5.41 -2.42 -11.05
N MET A 25 4.50 -2.44 -12.04
CA MET A 25 4.87 -2.54 -13.45
C MET A 25 5.20 -1.17 -14.06
N ASN A 26 4.96 -0.07 -13.34
CA ASN A 26 5.43 1.25 -13.75
C ASN A 26 6.95 1.23 -13.90
N ALA A 27 7.46 1.68 -15.06
CA ALA A 27 8.89 1.88 -15.31
C ALA A 27 9.26 3.35 -15.61
N LYS A 28 8.28 4.26 -15.59
CA LYS A 28 8.39 5.63 -16.11
C LYS A 28 8.58 6.67 -15.01
N VAL A 29 7.80 6.58 -13.93
CA VAL A 29 7.81 7.59 -12.86
C VAL A 29 8.58 7.08 -11.66
N LYS A 30 9.62 7.82 -11.28
CA LYS A 30 10.45 7.58 -10.09
C LYS A 30 10.49 8.80 -9.19
N VAL A 31 10.62 8.57 -7.89
CA VAL A 31 10.95 9.57 -6.88
C VAL A 31 12.16 9.03 -6.12
N GLU A 32 13.25 9.79 -6.08
CA GLU A 32 14.49 9.39 -5.37
C GLU A 32 14.95 7.96 -5.72
N SER A 33 14.91 7.62 -7.01
CA SER A 33 15.26 6.30 -7.58
C SER A 33 14.27 5.15 -7.30
N ALA A 34 13.25 5.33 -6.47
CA ALA A 34 12.18 4.36 -6.26
C ALA A 34 11.02 4.59 -7.24
N LEU A 35 10.43 3.51 -7.76
CA LEU A 35 9.31 3.60 -8.71
C LEU A 35 8.02 3.99 -7.97
N ALA A 36 7.26 4.93 -8.53
CA ALA A 36 5.94 5.28 -8.00
C ALA A 36 4.96 4.13 -8.18
N LEU A 37 4.16 3.85 -7.15
CA LEU A 37 3.12 2.81 -7.20
C LEU A 37 1.87 3.33 -7.90
N LEU A 38 1.10 2.41 -8.47
CA LEU A 38 -0.12 2.66 -9.23
C LEU A 38 -1.35 2.07 -8.53
N GLU A 39 -2.51 2.65 -8.78
CA GLU A 39 -3.80 2.15 -8.26
C GLU A 39 -4.13 0.74 -8.75
N SER A 40 -3.56 0.30 -9.88
CA SER A 40 -3.68 -1.06 -10.39
C SER A 40 -2.77 -2.08 -9.71
N ASP A 41 -1.80 -1.65 -8.91
CA ASP A 41 -0.86 -2.56 -8.28
C ASP A 41 -1.54 -3.40 -7.19
N VAL A 42 -1.08 -4.63 -7.01
CA VAL A 42 -1.52 -5.52 -5.93
C VAL A 42 -0.29 -5.94 -5.14
N HIS A 43 -0.33 -5.69 -3.83
CA HIS A 43 0.84 -5.86 -2.97
C HIS A 43 0.67 -7.04 -2.04
N VAL A 44 1.61 -8.00 -2.07
CA VAL A 44 1.59 -9.18 -1.21
C VAL A 44 1.84 -8.77 0.25
N VAL A 45 1.08 -9.36 1.18
CA VAL A 45 1.23 -9.15 2.62
C VAL A 45 1.74 -10.42 3.28
N ALA A 46 2.77 -10.28 4.12
CA ALA A 46 3.33 -11.37 4.92
C ALA A 46 3.27 -11.05 6.42
N GLY A 47 3.28 -12.10 7.24
CA GLY A 47 3.37 -11.97 8.70
C GLY A 47 2.14 -11.39 9.39
N CYS A 48 0.95 -11.45 8.77
CA CYS A 48 -0.29 -10.96 9.37
C CYS A 48 -0.80 -11.95 10.43
N PRO A 49 -0.83 -11.62 11.74
CA PRO A 49 -1.26 -12.53 12.80
C PRO A 49 -2.80 -12.57 12.99
N PHE A 50 -3.57 -12.01 12.05
CA PHE A 50 -5.01 -11.83 12.24
C PHE A 50 -5.75 -13.16 12.36
N THR A 51 -6.60 -13.26 13.37
CA THR A 51 -7.48 -14.40 13.61
C THR A 51 -8.90 -13.90 13.83
N LEU A 52 -9.89 -14.62 13.30
CA LEU A 52 -11.29 -14.42 13.61
C LEU A 52 -11.65 -15.08 14.95
N PRO A 53 -12.78 -14.68 15.58
CA PRO A 53 -13.34 -15.39 16.72
C PRO A 53 -13.46 -16.90 16.44
N GLY A 54 -13.19 -17.75 17.43
CA GLY A 54 -13.16 -19.21 17.24
C GLY A 54 -11.80 -19.72 16.74
N PRO A 55 -10.71 -19.31 17.42
CA PRO A 55 -9.32 -19.17 16.92
C PRO A 55 -9.06 -19.59 15.46
N LYS A 56 -9.70 -18.92 14.50
CA LYS A 56 -9.54 -19.23 13.07
C LYS A 56 -8.52 -18.26 12.45
N PRO A 57 -7.34 -18.73 12.00
CA PRO A 57 -6.41 -17.90 11.24
C PRO A 57 -7.08 -17.31 10.01
N SER A 58 -6.92 -16.01 9.82
CA SER A 58 -7.40 -15.34 8.61
C SER A 58 -6.44 -14.22 8.24
N PRO A 59 -5.19 -14.54 7.88
CA PRO A 59 -4.19 -13.53 7.57
C PRO A 59 -4.58 -12.75 6.32
N CYS A 60 -4.32 -11.44 6.33
CA CYS A 60 -4.29 -10.67 5.10
C CYS A 60 -3.11 -11.14 4.24
N VAL A 61 -3.36 -11.44 2.97
CA VAL A 61 -2.34 -11.94 2.03
C VAL A 61 -2.02 -10.94 0.92
N ARG A 62 -2.88 -9.92 0.73
CA ARG A 62 -2.62 -8.85 -0.23
C ARG A 62 -3.30 -7.53 0.12
N ILE A 63 -2.90 -6.47 -0.56
CA ILE A 63 -3.52 -5.15 -0.56
C ILE A 63 -3.93 -4.77 -1.98
N GLU A 64 -5.20 -4.38 -2.14
CA GLU A 64 -5.74 -3.75 -3.34
C GLU A 64 -6.00 -2.28 -3.05
N TRP A 65 -5.85 -1.42 -4.06
CA TRP A 65 -5.87 0.02 -3.85
C TRP A 65 -7.05 0.68 -4.55
N THR A 66 -7.49 1.78 -3.95
CA THR A 66 -8.38 2.75 -4.58
C THR A 66 -7.90 4.15 -4.25
N ALA A 67 -8.55 5.14 -4.86
CA ALA A 67 -8.40 6.53 -4.48
C ALA A 67 -6.98 7.08 -4.77
N GLY A 68 -6.49 6.80 -5.98
CA GLY A 68 -5.24 7.37 -6.48
C GLY A 68 -5.25 8.89 -6.66
N ALA A 69 -4.13 9.43 -7.14
CA ALA A 69 -4.01 10.83 -7.51
C ALA A 69 -4.98 11.20 -8.65
N THR A 70 -5.57 12.39 -8.59
CA THR A 70 -6.55 12.83 -9.60
C THR A 70 -5.87 13.33 -10.88
N MET A 71 -4.70 13.94 -10.76
CA MET A 71 -4.00 14.63 -11.86
C MET A 71 -2.70 13.94 -12.29
N CYS A 72 -2.14 13.05 -11.47
CA CYS A 72 -0.90 12.35 -11.77
C CYS A 72 -1.21 10.91 -12.15
N LYS A 73 -0.87 10.54 -13.39
CA LYS A 73 -1.14 9.23 -13.97
C LYS A 73 0.06 8.72 -14.75
N VAL A 74 0.22 7.40 -14.77
CA VAL A 74 1.14 6.69 -15.65
C VAL A 74 0.31 5.75 -16.51
N ASP A 75 0.39 5.90 -17.83
CA ASP A 75 -0.37 5.06 -18.77
C ASP A 75 -1.87 5.01 -18.45
N ASN A 76 -2.44 6.19 -18.14
CA ASN A 76 -3.82 6.40 -17.70
C ASN A 76 -4.23 5.78 -16.36
N ILE A 77 -3.28 5.23 -15.61
CA ILE A 77 -3.50 4.69 -14.26
C ILE A 77 -3.03 5.70 -13.22
N SER A 78 -3.87 6.02 -12.24
CA SER A 78 -3.55 6.94 -11.16
C SER A 78 -2.38 6.42 -10.32
N VAL A 79 -1.45 7.31 -9.96
CA VAL A 79 -0.40 6.97 -8.98
C VAL A 79 -0.98 6.94 -7.57
N LEU A 80 -0.40 6.12 -6.68
CA LEU A 80 -0.77 6.09 -5.27
C LEU A 80 -0.12 7.23 -4.50
N VAL A 81 -0.87 7.78 -3.56
CA VAL A 81 -0.43 8.83 -2.63
C VAL A 81 -0.68 8.40 -1.19
N GLN A 82 -0.11 9.11 -0.22
CA GLN A 82 -0.27 8.82 1.22
C GLN A 82 -1.73 8.71 1.68
N THR A 83 -2.64 9.42 1.01
CA THR A 83 -4.09 9.40 1.29
C THR A 83 -4.85 8.33 0.50
N SER A 84 -4.19 7.60 -0.40
CA SER A 84 -4.80 6.49 -1.12
C SER A 84 -5.18 5.36 -0.18
N VAL A 85 -6.21 4.63 -0.57
CA VAL A 85 -6.93 3.72 0.30
C VAL A 85 -6.56 2.29 -0.06
N GLY A 86 -5.75 1.64 0.78
CA GLY A 86 -5.36 0.24 0.62
C GLY A 86 -6.28 -0.69 1.41
N ARG A 87 -6.97 -1.61 0.75
CA ARG A 87 -7.81 -2.64 1.37
C ARG A 87 -6.96 -3.90 1.61
N CYS A 88 -6.79 -4.28 2.87
CA CYS A 88 -6.11 -5.53 3.24
C CYS A 88 -7.09 -6.71 3.15
N ILE A 89 -6.74 -7.73 2.36
CA ILE A 89 -7.65 -8.81 1.98
C ILE A 89 -7.07 -10.17 2.35
N SER A 90 -7.91 -11.04 2.89
CA SER A 90 -7.54 -12.42 3.26
C SER A 90 -7.40 -13.35 2.05
N ALA A 91 -6.90 -14.56 2.31
CA ALA A 91 -6.83 -15.63 1.32
C ALA A 91 -8.22 -16.02 0.77
N GLU A 92 -9.27 -15.91 1.60
CA GLU A 92 -10.66 -16.14 1.21
C GLU A 92 -11.31 -14.94 0.51
N GLY A 93 -10.55 -13.89 0.21
CA GLY A 93 -11.05 -12.71 -0.52
C GLY A 93 -11.82 -11.70 0.34
N SER A 94 -11.90 -11.90 1.65
CA SER A 94 -12.60 -10.96 2.54
C SER A 94 -11.74 -9.73 2.86
N THR A 95 -12.31 -8.53 2.75
CA THR A 95 -11.64 -7.31 3.23
C THR A 95 -11.71 -7.26 4.74
N GLN A 96 -10.57 -7.14 5.41
CA GLN A 96 -10.48 -7.24 6.86
C GLN A 96 -9.99 -5.96 7.54
N GLY A 97 -9.42 -5.03 6.77
CA GLY A 97 -8.90 -3.79 7.31
C GLY A 97 -8.24 -2.94 6.25
N MET A 98 -7.59 -1.88 6.72
CA MET A 98 -6.95 -0.90 5.86
C MET A 98 -5.42 -0.99 5.96
N ALA A 99 -4.76 -0.56 4.90
CA ALA A 99 -3.32 -0.35 4.87
C ALA A 99 -2.99 0.94 5.64
N ILE A 100 -1.99 0.84 6.50
CA ILE A 100 -1.35 1.96 7.17
C ILE A 100 -0.07 2.25 6.42
N VAL A 101 0.01 3.44 5.83
CA VAL A 101 1.24 3.97 5.25
C VAL A 101 2.06 4.57 6.39
N SER A 102 3.25 4.02 6.65
CA SER A 102 4.15 4.60 7.65
C SER A 102 4.55 6.01 7.22
N PRO A 103 4.60 6.99 8.15
CA PRO A 103 5.12 8.30 7.83
C PRO A 103 6.55 8.16 7.31
N MET A 104 6.78 8.60 6.08
CA MET A 104 8.11 8.69 5.50
C MET A 104 8.72 10.04 5.89
N GLN A 105 9.99 10.06 6.30
CA GLN A 105 10.74 11.30 6.51
C GLN A 105 10.88 11.99 5.15
N THR A 106 10.21 13.12 4.92
CA THR A 106 10.10 13.69 3.57
C THR A 106 11.18 14.69 3.22
N ARG A 107 12.10 15.05 4.14
CA ARG A 107 13.28 15.87 3.79
C ARG A 107 14.32 16.07 4.89
N ALA A 108 13.96 16.07 6.17
CA ALA A 108 14.90 16.31 7.27
C ALA A 108 14.22 16.11 8.63
N GLN A 109 14.99 15.66 9.61
CA GLN A 109 14.56 15.47 11.00
C GLN A 109 15.17 16.56 11.88
N ALA A 110 14.37 17.10 12.80
CA ALA A 110 14.81 18.07 13.80
C ALA A 110 14.57 17.55 15.22
N THR A 111 15.51 17.81 16.11
CA THR A 111 15.36 17.86 17.59
C THR A 111 14.49 19.02 18.01
#